data_AF-Q9KIP4-F1
#
_entry.id   AF-Q9KIP4-F1
#
_cell.length_a   1.000
_cell.length_b   1.000
_cell.length_c   1.000
_cell.angle_alpha   90.00
_cell.angle_beta   90.00
_cell.angle_gamma   90.00
#
_symmetry.space_group_name_H-M   'P 1'
#
loop_
_entity.id
_entity.type
_entity.pdbx_description
1 polymer ?
#
loop_
_entity_poly.entity_id
_entity_poly.type
_entity_poly.pdbx_seq_one_letter_code
_entity_poly.pdbx_strand_id
1 'polypeptide(L)' 'LELTSPAHRPIQTTRDLPGFWAGSWKDVRADMRGRYPRHPWPERPEDALPTTRAKPRGT' A
#
# COMPACT_ATOMS: atom_id res chain seq x y z
N LEU A 1 11.73 0.44 -9.39
CA LEU A 1 10.30 0.78 -9.22
C LEU A 1 10.21 1.84 -8.15
N GLU A 2 9.54 2.95 -8.41
CA GLU A 2 9.24 3.95 -7.37
C GLU A 2 7.82 3.72 -6.88
N LEU A 3 7.67 3.41 -5.60
CA LEU A 3 6.37 3.22 -4.95
C LEU A 3 5.88 4.57 -4.47
N THR A 4 4.72 4.97 -4.96
CA THR A 4 4.09 6.24 -4.63
C THR A 4 2.85 6.03 -3.76
N SER A 5 2.60 7.00 -2.88
CA SER A 5 1.39 7.05 -2.08
C SER A 5 0.18 7.48 -2.92
N PRO A 6 -1.05 7.34 -2.39
CA PRO A 6 -2.23 7.86 -3.06
C PRO A 6 -2.18 9.36 -3.42
N ALA A 7 -1.33 10.13 -2.73
CA ALA A 7 -1.10 11.55 -3.03
C ALA A 7 0.11 11.78 -3.99
N HIS A 8 0.54 10.74 -4.71
CA HIS A 8 1.70 10.74 -5.60
C HIS A 8 3.02 11.15 -4.91
N ARG A 9 3.12 10.94 -3.59
CA ARG A 9 4.37 11.19 -2.86
C ARG A 9 5.22 9.93 -2.90
N PRO A 10 6.53 10.03 -3.19
CA PRO A 10 7.41 8.88 -3.14
C PRO A 10 7.45 8.32 -1.71
N ILE A 11 7.11 7.04 -1.57
CA ILE A 11 7.21 6.30 -0.32
C ILE A 11 8.57 5.63 -0.27
N GLN A 12 8.88 4.81 -1.27
CA GLN A 12 10.13 4.07 -1.34
C GLN A 12 10.48 3.68 -2.77
N THR A 13 11.75 3.71 -3.10
CA THR A 13 12.27 3.18 -4.35
C THR A 13 12.82 1.79 -4.10
N THR A 14 12.23 0.77 -4.72
CA THR A 14 12.70 -0.61 -4.63
C THR A 14 12.93 -1.22 -6.01
N ARG A 15 13.92 -2.11 -6.10
CA ARG A 15 14.12 -3.00 -7.25
C ARG A 15 13.60 -4.42 -7.00
N ASP A 16 13.33 -4.74 -5.74
CA ASP A 16 12.75 -6.01 -5.29
C ASP A 16 11.38 -5.74 -4.66
N LEU A 17 10.33 -5.99 -5.43
CA LEU A 17 8.96 -5.77 -5.01
C LEU A 17 8.48 -6.86 -4.02
N PRO A 18 8.74 -8.16 -4.24
CA PRO A 18 8.46 -9.21 -3.25
C PRO A 18 9.14 -8.97 -1.90
N GLY A 19 10.44 -8.62 -1.88
CA GLY A 19 11.16 -8.33 -0.63
C GLY A 19 10.59 -7.12 0.11
N PHE A 20 10.12 -6.11 -0.62
CA PHE A 20 9.43 -4.95 -0.04
C PHE A 20 8.11 -5.36 0.65
N TRP A 21 7.28 -6.18 -0.01
CA TRP A 21 6.01 -6.63 0.54
C TRP A 21 6.17 -7.49 1.80
N ALA A 22 7.20 -8.33 1.85
CA ALA A 22 7.45 -9.21 3.01
C ALA A 22 8.05 -8.46 4.23
N GLY A 23 8.79 -7.38 4.00
CA GLY A 23 9.49 -6.64 5.05
C GLY A 23 8.89 -5.25 5.30
N SER A 24 9.32 -4.27 4.51
CA SER A 24 9.05 -2.85 4.73
C SER A 24 7.58 -2.44 4.61
N TRP A 25 6.75 -3.23 3.93
CA TRP A 25 5.31 -2.94 3.78
C TRP A 25 4.58 -2.85 5.11
N LYS A 26 4.95 -3.63 6.13
CA LYS A 26 4.25 -3.63 7.43
C LYS A 26 4.29 -2.25 8.08
N ASP A 27 5.44 -1.60 8.05
CA ASP A 27 5.64 -0.27 8.63
C ASP A 27 4.98 0.82 7.76
N VAL A 28 5.14 0.71 6.43
CA VAL A 28 4.49 1.60 5.47
C VAL A 28 2.97 1.55 5.61
N ARG A 29 2.39 0.35 5.72
CA ARG A 29 0.96 0.13 5.94
C ARG A 29 0.49 0.82 7.22
N ALA A 30 1.22 0.72 8.32
CA ALA A 30 0.82 1.33 9.58
C ALA A 30 0.75 2.86 9.48
N ASP A 31 1.77 3.48 8.90
CA ASP A 31 1.83 4.93 8.67
C ASP A 31 0.76 5.40 7.66
N MET A 32 0.64 4.70 6.53
CA MET A 32 -0.33 5.05 5.48
C MET A 32 -1.77 4.84 5.93
N ARG A 33 -2.06 3.84 6.77
CA ARG A 33 -3.40 3.64 7.36
C ARG A 33 -3.80 4.82 8.25
N GLY A 34 -2.86 5.40 8.99
CA GLY A 34 -3.09 6.59 9.80
C GLY A 34 -3.38 7.83 8.96
N ARG A 35 -2.58 8.07 7.91
CA ARG A 35 -2.72 9.25 7.02
C ARG A 35 -3.89 9.15 6.05
N TYR A 36 -4.17 7.94 5.56
CA TYR A 36 -5.14 7.65 4.51
C TYR A 36 -6.11 6.55 4.97
N PRO A 37 -6.95 6.81 5.98
CA PRO A 37 -7.86 5.80 6.55
C PRO A 37 -8.94 5.34 5.57
N ARG A 38 -9.18 6.13 4.50
CA ARG A 38 -10.16 5.80 3.47
C ARG A 38 -9.64 4.82 2.43
N HIS A 39 -8.34 4.52 2.37
CA HIS A 39 -7.75 3.61 1.40
C HIS A 39 -7.64 2.18 1.96
N PRO A 40 -7.70 1.15 1.10
CA PRO A 40 -7.56 -0.23 1.54
C PRO A 40 -6.07 -0.55 1.70
N TRP A 41 -5.68 -0.96 2.91
CA TRP A 41 -4.30 -1.34 3.24
C TRP A 41 -4.24 -2.83 3.63
N PRO A 42 -4.10 -3.73 2.64
CA PRO A 42 -4.09 -5.18 2.87
C PRO A 42 -2.84 -5.63 3.63
N GLU A 43 -2.97 -6.71 4.41
CA GLU A 43 -1.84 -7.39 5.06
C GLU A 43 -0.94 -8.12 4.06
N ARG A 44 -1.57 -8.68 3.03
CA ARG A 44 -0.94 -9.42 1.95
C ARG A 44 -1.16 -8.66 0.64
N PRO A 45 -0.34 -7.64 0.36
CA PRO A 45 -0.46 -6.82 -0.84
C PRO A 45 -0.26 -7.62 -2.13
N GLU A 46 0.47 -8.74 -2.08
CA GLU A 46 0.66 -9.67 -3.19
C GLU A 46 -0.64 -10.42 -3.59
N ASP A 47 -1.53 -10.65 -2.64
CA ASP A 47 -2.82 -11.35 -2.85
C ASP A 47 -4.00 -10.36 -3.00
N ALA A 48 -3.74 -9.07 -2.81
CA ALA A 48 -4.79 -8.07 -2.81
C ALA A 48 -5.31 -7.79 -4.22
N LEU A 49 -6.63 -7.75 -4.37
CA LEU A 49 -7.26 -7.38 -5.63
C LEU A 49 -6.94 -5.91 -5.97
N PRO A 50 -6.45 -5.61 -7.19
CA PRO A 50 -6.20 -4.24 -7.60
C PRO A 50 -7.51 -3.46 -7.63
N THR A 51 -7.55 -2.33 -6.92
CA THR A 51 -8.69 -1.43 -6.87
C THR A 51 -8.24 0.00 -7.11
N THR A 52 -8.98 0.71 -7.96
CA THR A 52 -8.78 2.15 -8.19
C THR A 52 -9.56 3.01 -7.20
N ARG A 53 -10.33 2.39 -6.30
CA ARG A 53 -11.19 3.08 -5.34
C ARG A 53 -10.52 3.15 -3.99
N ALA A 54 -10.62 4.32 -3.34
CA ALA A 54 -10.24 4.47 -1.95
C ALA A 54 -11.11 3.58 -1.05
N LYS A 55 -12.45 3.69 -1.15
CA LYS A 55 -13.36 2.92 -0.29
C LYS A 55 -13.71 1.56 -0.94
N PRO A 56 -13.50 0.40 -0.27
CA PRO A 56 -14.08 -0.86 -0.73
C PRO A 56 -15.60 -0.75 -0.73
N ARG A 57 -16.25 -1.31 -1.76
CA ARG A 57 -17.73 -1.34 -1.81
C ARG A 57 -18.19 -2.15 -0.61
N GLY A 58 -19.10 -1.59 0.20
CA GLY A 58 -19.66 -2.27 1.36
C GLY A 58 -20.15 -3.65 0.94
N THR A 59 -19.64 -4.67 1.63
CA THR A 59 -20.31 -5.96 1.76
C THR A 59 -21.21 -5.88 2.98
#